data_AF-A0A183NDH4-F1
#
_entry.id   AF-A0A183NDH4-F1
#
_cell.length_a   1.000
_cell.length_b   1.000
_cell.length_c   1.000
_cell.angle_alpha   90.00
_cell.angle_beta   90.00
_cell.angle_gamma   90.00
#
_symmetry.space_group_name_H-M   'P 1'
#
loop_
_entity.id
_entity.type
_entity.pdbx_description
1 polymer ?
#
loop_
_entity_poly.entity_id
_entity_poly.type
_entity_poly.pdbx_seq_one_letter_code
_entity_poly.pdbx_strand_id
1 'polypeptide(L)'
;MCDGGKNKRLRSDEDDKWDCSVCTYINPKESYKCEICHTRKGTSTRKPRLNTQVVEQQQLIAQTILKEKDDEQKKKRESKCKQSVSRYLISCLLWFV
;
A
#
# COMPACT_ATOMS: atom_id res chain seq x y z
N MET A 1 -18.88 22.83 21.29
CA MET A 1 -19.80 23.37 20.25
C MET A 1 -19.04 24.36 19.40
N CYS A 2 -18.98 24.12 18.09
CA CYS A 2 -18.71 25.16 17.08
C CYS A 2 -19.35 24.69 15.76
N ASP A 3 -20.56 25.20 15.51
CA ASP A 3 -21.30 25.03 14.26
C ASP A 3 -20.77 26.01 13.20
N GLY A 4 -20.05 25.47 12.22
CA GLY A 4 -19.64 26.20 11.02
C GLY A 4 -20.74 26.17 9.96
N GLY A 5 -21.22 27.35 9.58
CA GLY A 5 -22.36 27.58 8.70
C GLY A 5 -22.30 26.84 7.35
N LYS A 6 -23.42 26.20 7.00
CA LYS A 6 -23.61 25.49 5.74
C LYS A 6 -23.92 26.50 4.62
N ASN A 7 -22.91 26.82 3.82
CA ASN A 7 -23.07 27.54 2.55
C ASN A 7 -23.93 26.68 1.62
N LYS A 8 -25.22 27.01 1.46
CA LYS A 8 -26.13 26.33 0.53
C LYS A 8 -25.69 26.72 -0.88
N ARG A 9 -24.76 25.96 -1.46
CA ARG A 9 -24.52 25.97 -2.91
C ARG A 9 -25.88 25.69 -3.55
N LEU A 10 -26.42 26.69 -4.26
CA LEU A 10 -27.54 26.50 -5.18
C LEU A 10 -27.06 25.44 -6.18
N ARG A 11 -27.48 24.20 -5.94
CA ARG A 11 -27.17 23.07 -6.80
C ARG A 11 -28.02 23.23 -8.05
N SER A 12 -27.45 23.90 -9.04
CA SER A 12 -27.96 23.96 -10.41
C SER A 12 -28.27 22.55 -10.90
N ASP A 13 -29.34 22.37 -11.68
CA ASP A 13 -29.89 21.08 -12.17
C ASP A 13 -28.91 20.17 -12.96
N GLU A 14 -27.63 20.57 -13.05
CA GLU A 14 -26.49 19.75 -13.46
C GLU A 14 -25.94 18.85 -12.32
N ASP A 15 -26.31 19.10 -11.07
CA ASP A 15 -25.98 18.26 -9.89
C ASP A 15 -26.75 16.93 -9.86
N ASP A 16 -27.64 16.71 -10.82
CA ASP A 16 -28.59 15.60 -10.88
C ASP A 16 -28.15 14.48 -11.85
N LYS A 17 -26.85 14.31 -12.04
CA LYS A 17 -26.27 13.26 -12.89
C LYS A 17 -25.14 12.52 -12.17
N TRP A 18 -24.84 11.28 -12.57
CA TRP A 18 -23.77 10.48 -11.99
C TRP A 18 -22.94 9.74 -13.04
N ASP A 19 -21.63 9.75 -12.82
CA ASP A 19 -20.66 9.14 -13.71
C ASP A 19 -20.55 7.65 -13.40
N CYS A 20 -20.70 6.81 -14.43
CA CYS A 20 -20.54 5.39 -14.27
C CYS A 20 -19.07 5.01 -14.02
N SER A 21 -18.77 4.33 -12.90
CA SER A 21 -17.39 3.90 -12.57
C SER A 21 -16.81 2.83 -13.49
N VAL A 22 -17.63 2.23 -14.38
CA VAL A 22 -17.21 1.18 -15.32
C VAL A 22 -16.97 1.74 -16.73
N CYS A 23 -17.99 2.34 -17.36
CA CYS A 23 -17.91 2.85 -18.73
C CYS A 23 -17.91 4.38 -18.86
N THR A 24 -17.77 5.12 -17.74
CA THR A 24 -17.72 6.60 -17.67
C THR A 24 -18.91 7.36 -18.26
N TYR A 25 -19.97 6.67 -18.68
CA TYR A 25 -21.21 7.30 -19.15
C TYR A 25 -21.90 8.08 -18.02
N ILE A 26 -22.40 9.27 -18.35
CA ILE A 26 -23.09 10.17 -17.44
C ILE A 26 -24.58 9.81 -17.44
N ASN A 27 -25.07 9.26 -16.32
CA ASN A 27 -26.45 8.81 -16.16
C ASN A 27 -27.29 9.85 -15.40
N PRO A 28 -28.61 9.92 -15.63
CA PRO A 28 -29.50 10.79 -14.85
C PRO A 28 -29.63 10.30 -13.39
N LYS A 29 -29.97 11.19 -12.46
CA LYS A 29 -30.07 10.87 -11.02
C LYS A 29 -31.10 9.77 -10.73
N GLU A 30 -32.17 9.71 -11.51
CA GLU A 30 -33.29 8.76 -11.40
C GLU A 30 -32.84 7.34 -11.79
N SER A 31 -31.82 7.22 -12.63
CA SER A 31 -31.28 5.93 -13.06
C SER A 31 -30.46 5.28 -11.94
N TYR A 32 -30.91 4.12 -11.47
CA TYR A 32 -30.23 3.31 -10.43
C TYR A 32 -29.14 2.38 -11.01
N LYS A 33 -29.15 2.20 -12.34
CA LYS A 33 -28.17 1.43 -13.11
C LYS A 33 -27.76 2.22 -14.34
N CYS A 34 -26.56 1.97 -14.84
CA CYS A 34 -26.06 2.62 -16.03
C CYS A 34 -26.87 2.18 -17.25
N GLU A 35 -27.23 3.10 -18.13
CA GLU A 35 -28.02 2.80 -19.33
C GLU A 35 -27.20 2.10 -20.42
N ILE A 36 -25.87 2.25 -20.40
CA ILE A 36 -24.97 1.66 -21.39
C ILE A 36 -24.46 0.30 -20.93
N CYS A 37 -23.88 0.23 -19.73
CA CYS A 37 -23.22 -0.98 -19.24
C CYS A 37 -23.98 -1.70 -18.11
N HIS A 38 -25.16 -1.19 -17.72
CA HIS A 38 -26.03 -1.78 -16.69
C HIS A 38 -25.43 -1.92 -15.28
N THR A 39 -24.25 -1.37 -15.01
CA THR A 39 -23.65 -1.37 -13.67
C THR A 39 -24.44 -0.47 -12.72
N ARG A 40 -24.56 -0.84 -11.44
CA ARG A 40 -25.38 -0.09 -10.48
C ARG A 40 -24.66 1.16 -9.96
N LYS A 41 -25.44 2.21 -9.70
CA LYS A 41 -24.98 3.45 -9.04
C LYS A 41 -24.51 3.11 -7.62
N GLY A 42 -23.19 3.08 -7.40
CA GLY A 42 -22.55 2.97 -6.09
C GLY A 42 -23.03 1.81 -5.20
N THR A 43 -22.59 0.56 -5.47
CA THR A 43 -22.81 -0.57 -4.54
C THR A 43 -21.77 -0.64 -3.41
N SER A 44 -20.71 0.19 -3.46
CA SER A 44 -19.66 0.21 -2.45
C SER A 44 -19.82 1.37 -1.47
N THR A 45 -20.94 1.39 -0.75
CA THR A 45 -21.14 2.26 0.43
C THR A 45 -20.72 1.58 1.73
N ARG A 46 -20.41 0.27 1.70
CA ARG A 46 -19.84 -0.40 2.86
C ARG A 46 -18.38 0.00 3.01
N LYS A 47 -18.06 0.62 4.14
CA LYS A 47 -16.68 0.72 4.65
C LYS A 47 -16.01 -0.65 4.43
N PRO A 48 -14.94 -0.75 3.63
CA PRO A 48 -14.28 -2.03 3.42
C PRO A 48 -13.88 -2.57 4.78
N ARG A 49 -14.49 -3.69 5.17
CA ARG A 49 -14.09 -4.42 6.37
C ARG A 49 -12.85 -5.18 5.95
N LEU A 50 -11.68 -4.67 6.35
CA LEU A 50 -10.43 -5.38 6.14
C LEU A 50 -10.54 -6.73 6.84
N ASN A 51 -10.19 -7.80 6.14
CA ASN A 51 -10.15 -9.13 6.75
C ASN A 51 -8.96 -9.17 7.71
N THR A 52 -9.24 -9.30 9.01
CA THR A 52 -8.22 -9.33 10.07
C THR A 52 -7.14 -10.38 9.82
N GLN A 53 -7.51 -11.55 9.28
CA GLN A 53 -6.56 -12.63 8.97
C GLN A 53 -5.55 -12.22 7.90
N VAL A 54 -6.01 -11.46 6.89
CA VAL A 54 -5.14 -10.98 5.81
C VAL A 54 -4.17 -9.91 6.33
N VAL A 55 -4.64 -9.03 7.21
CA VAL A 55 -3.79 -7.99 7.82
C VAL A 55 -2.70 -8.63 8.68
N GLU A 56 -3.04 -9.62 9.50
CA GLU A 56 -2.08 -10.35 10.34
C GLU A 56 -1.05 -11.11 9.49
N GLN A 57 -1.49 -11.80 8.44
CA GLN A 57 -0.58 -12.48 7.51
C GLN A 57 0.38 -11.49 6.83
N GLN A 58 -0.10 -10.32 6.40
CA GLN A 58 0.75 -9.27 5.82
C GLN A 58 1.78 -8.75 6.82
N GLN A 59 1.41 -8.59 8.09
CA GLN A 59 2.35 -8.18 9.14
C GLN A 59 3.43 -9.24 9.39
N LEU A 60 3.06 -10.52 9.43
CA LEU A 60 4.02 -11.61 9.58
C LEU A 60 4.98 -11.68 8.38
N ILE A 61 4.47 -11.57 7.15
CA ILE A 61 5.30 -11.53 5.93
C ILE A 61 6.26 -10.35 5.97
N ALA A 62 5.80 -9.16 6.39
CA ALA A 62 6.68 -8.00 6.52
C ALA A 62 7.79 -8.24 7.55
N GLN A 63 7.48 -8.85 8.70
CA GLN A 63 8.47 -9.19 9.71
C GLN A 63 9.48 -10.25 9.23
N THR A 64 9.05 -11.27 8.48
CA THR A 64 9.96 -12.30 7.95
C THR A 64 10.92 -11.71 6.93
N ILE A 65 10.44 -10.85 6.03
CA ILE A 65 11.29 -10.17 5.04
C ILE A 65 12.38 -9.33 5.73
N LEU A 66 12.02 -8.61 6.80
CA LEU A 66 13.01 -7.81 7.55
C LEU A 66 14.06 -8.69 8.24
N LYS A 67 13.64 -9.81 8.86
CA LYS A 67 14.56 -10.76 9.50
C LYS A 67 15.55 -11.38 8.50
N GLU A 68 15.07 -11.79 7.34
CA GLU A 68 15.94 -12.35 6.29
C GLU A 68 17.00 -11.35 5.83
N LYS A 69 16.63 -10.07 5.68
CA LYS A 69 17.58 -9.00 5.31
C LYS A 69 18.61 -8.73 6.41
N ASP A 70 18.21 -8.77 7.67
CA ASP A 70 19.14 -8.61 8.81
C ASP A 70 20.11 -9.79 8.93
N ASP A 71 19.61 -11.02 8.75
CA ASP A 71 20.44 -12.23 8.75
C ASP A 71 21.43 -12.25 7.59
N GLU A 72 21.02 -11.82 6.40
CA GLU A 72 21.91 -11.66 5.24
C GLU A 72 23.00 -10.60 5.53
N GLN A 73 22.63 -9.46 6.10
CA GLN A 73 23.59 -8.44 6.48
C GLN A 73 24.57 -8.93 7.55
N LYS A 74 24.10 -9.68 8.55
CA LYS A 74 24.95 -10.27 9.59
C LYS A 74 25.96 -11.23 8.98
N LYS A 75 25.53 -12.16 8.12
CA LYS A 75 26.42 -13.08 7.40
C LYS A 75 27.47 -12.34 6.56
N LYS A 76 27.07 -11.24 5.90
CA LYS A 76 27.98 -10.41 5.11
C LYS A 76 29.01 -9.70 5.98
N ARG A 77 28.60 -9.17 7.15
CA ARG A 77 29.51 -8.54 8.13
C ARG A 77 30.50 -9.57 8.70
N GLU A 78 30.03 -10.75 9.07
CA GLU A 78 30.88 -11.84 9.57
C GLU A 78 31.91 -12.30 8.52
N SER A 79 31.47 -12.49 7.28
CA SER A 79 32.35 -12.85 6.17
C SER A 79 33.41 -11.77 5.92
N LYS A 80 33.02 -10.49 5.97
CA LYS A 80 33.95 -9.36 5.82
C LYS A 80 34.98 -9.30 6.96
N CYS A 81 34.56 -9.58 8.20
CA CYS A 81 35.46 -9.65 9.35
C CYS A 81 36.49 -10.78 9.19
N LYS A 82 36.04 -11.99 8.87
CA LYS A 82 36.91 -13.15 8.60
C LYS A 82 37.92 -12.86 7.48
N GLN A 83 37.46 -12.23 6.41
CA GLN A 83 38.33 -11.81 5.30
C GLN A 83 39.37 -10.77 5.75
N SER A 84 38.98 -9.81 6.59
CA SER A 84 39.89 -8.80 7.14
C SER A 84 40.96 -9.44 8.02
N VAL A 85 40.57 -10.34 8.92
CA VAL A 85 41.51 -11.06 9.80
C VAL A 85 42.47 -11.91 8.98
N SER A 86 41.96 -12.66 8.00
CA SER A 86 42.79 -13.45 7.09
C SER A 86 43.80 -12.60 6.33
N ARG A 87 43.36 -11.46 5.76
CA ARG A 87 44.26 -10.51 5.09
C ARG A 87 45.34 -9.95 6.02
N TYR A 88 44.97 -9.61 7.24
CA TYR A 88 45.91 -9.12 8.25
C TYR A 88 46.96 -10.18 8.61
N LEU A 89 46.53 -11.43 8.85
CA LEU A 89 47.45 -12.55 9.14
C LEU A 89 48.41 -12.80 7.97
N ILE A 90 47.91 -12.82 6.73
CA ILE A 90 48.74 -12.96 5.54
C ILE A 90 49.75 -11.81 5.44
N SER A 91 49.31 -10.58 5.67
CA SER A 91 50.19 -9.40 5.66
C SER A 91 51.30 -9.48 6.71
N CYS A 92 51.00 -9.92 7.93
CA CYS A 92 52.00 -10.11 8.97
C CYS A 92 53.04 -11.16 8.58
N LEU A 93 52.60 -12.31 8.05
CA LEU A 93 53.53 -13.36 7.60
C LEU A 93 54.49 -12.89 6.51
N LEU A 94 54.00 -12.06 5.57
CA LEU A 94 54.84 -11.48 4.51
C LEU A 94 55.82 -10.41 5.02
N TRP A 95 55.58 -9.81 6.20
CA TRP A 95 56.46 -8.81 6.81
C TRP A 95 57.53 -9.39 7.73
N PHE A 96 57.37 -10.66 8.15
CA PHE A 96 58.32 -11.38 8.99
C PHE A 96 59.38 -12.17 8.18
N VAL A 97 59.24 -12.24 6.85
CA VAL A 97 60.22 -12.79 5.91
C VAL A 97 60.98 -11.65 5.26
#